data_AF-A0A8T2BZF0-F1
#
_entry.id   AF-A0A8T2BZF0-F1
#
_cell.length_a   1.000
_cell.length_b   1.000
_cell.length_c   1.000
_cell.angle_alpha   90.00
_cell.angle_beta   90.00
_cell.angle_gamma   90.00
#
_symmetry.space_group_name_H-M   'P 1'
#
loop_
_entity.id
_entity.type
_entity.pdbx_description
1 polymer ?
#
loop_
_entity_poly.entity_id
_entity_poly.type
_entity_poly.pdbx_seq_one_letter_code
_entity_poly.pdbx_strand_id
1 'polypeptide(L)'
;MQSATLFMVSCLLMFFIMNNIKEVETVHVEQAGVCEFTGEFPGKCGNDGRKTCIEAMKKNGTPLKRNENLRCECFDNPVVILGRPKRICRCRDNC
;
A
#
# COMPACT_ATOMS: atom_id res chain seq x y z
N MET A 1 34.52 5.89 -23.70
CA MET A 1 33.20 5.24 -23.89
C MET A 1 32.75 4.45 -22.67
N GLN A 2 33.66 3.91 -21.85
CA GLN A 2 33.35 3.09 -20.66
C GLN A 2 32.65 3.86 -19.52
N SER A 3 32.93 5.16 -19.33
CA SER A 3 32.26 5.96 -18.29
C SER A 3 30.80 6.27 -18.60
N ALA A 4 30.44 6.40 -19.88
CA ALA A 4 29.06 6.66 -20.29
C ALA A 4 28.16 5.45 -20.04
N THR A 5 28.67 4.24 -20.30
CA THR A 5 27.96 2.99 -19.99
C THR A 5 27.79 2.79 -18.48
N LEU A 6 28.81 3.08 -17.67
CA LEU A 6 28.68 3.01 -16.21
C LEU A 6 27.64 4.00 -15.65
N PHE A 7 27.57 5.21 -16.22
CA PHE A 7 26.57 6.20 -15.83
C PHE A 7 25.15 5.77 -16.22
N MET A 8 24.97 5.17 -17.41
CA MET A 8 23.66 4.65 -17.82
C MET A 8 23.22 3.48 -16.91
N VAL A 9 24.14 2.60 -16.54
CA VAL A 9 23.84 1.48 -15.63
C VAL A 9 23.47 1.98 -14.23
N SER A 10 24.17 2.98 -13.70
CA SER A 10 23.84 3.56 -12.39
C SER A 10 22.48 4.26 -12.39
N CYS A 11 22.13 4.96 -13.47
CA CYS A 11 20.80 5.56 -13.64
C CYS A 11 19.70 4.50 -13.63
N LEU A 12 19.87 3.39 -14.36
CA LEU A 12 18.89 2.31 -14.39
C LEU A 12 18.68 1.69 -13.00
N LEU A 13 19.76 1.46 -12.24
CA LEU A 13 19.69 0.93 -10.88
C LEU A 13 18.92 1.88 -9.93
N MET A 14 19.15 3.19 -10.03
CA MET A 14 18.40 4.19 -9.26
C MET A 14 16.90 4.17 -9.58
N PHE A 15 16.53 4.04 -10.87
CA PHE A 15 15.12 3.91 -11.28
C PHE A 15 14.48 2.63 -10.74
N PHE A 16 15.22 1.52 -10.70
CA PHE A 16 14.72 0.28 -10.07
C PHE A 16 14.48 0.48 -8.58
N ILE A 17 15.38 1.14 -7.85
CA ILE A 17 15.21 1.41 -6.42
C ILE A 17 13.98 2.29 -6.19
N MET A 18 13.83 3.41 -6.92
CA MET A 18 12.66 4.29 -6.77
C MET A 18 11.32 3.61 -7.12
N ASN A 19 11.29 2.73 -8.12
CA ASN A 19 10.04 2.02 -8.46
C ASN A 19 9.67 0.93 -7.44
N ASN A 20 10.64 0.41 -6.67
CA ASN A 20 10.37 -0.54 -5.59
C ASN A 20 9.93 0.15 -4.29
N ILE A 21 10.33 1.41 -4.07
CA ILE A 21 9.88 2.22 -2.93
C ILE A 21 8.57 2.92 -3.31
N LYS A 22 7.52 2.13 -3.55
CA LYS A 22 6.16 2.62 -3.39
C LYS A 22 5.75 2.34 -1.95
N GLU A 23 6.47 2.97 -1.02
CA GLU A 23 6.13 2.94 0.40
C GLU A 23 4.79 3.63 0.57
N VAL A 24 3.76 2.80 0.74
CA VAL A 24 2.49 3.22 1.29
C VAL A 24 2.76 3.44 2.77
N GLU A 25 2.73 4.69 3.21
CA GLU A 25 2.78 5.04 4.64
C GLU A 25 1.64 4.30 5.34
N THR A 26 2.00 3.23 6.03
CA THR A 26 1.05 2.50 6.87
C THR A 26 1.11 3.14 8.24
N VAL A 27 0.16 4.03 8.52
CA VAL A 27 0.05 4.65 9.84
C VAL A 27 -0.50 3.59 10.78
N HIS A 28 0.31 3.19 11.77
CA HIS A 28 -0.08 2.28 12.85
C HIS A 28 -0.48 3.13 14.06
N VAL A 29 -1.74 3.00 14.50
CA VAL A 29 -2.20 3.57 15.77
C VAL A 29 -2.63 2.42 16.66
N GLU A 30 -1.98 2.29 17.81
CA GLU A 30 -2.32 1.29 18.83
C GLU A 30 -3.29 1.94 19.82
N GLN A 31 -4.57 1.58 19.74
CA GLN A 31 -5.59 2.02 20.69
C GLN A 31 -6.16 0.78 21.38
N ALA A 32 -5.79 0.57 22.64
CA ALA A 32 -6.37 -0.40 23.57
C ALA A 32 -6.74 -1.77 22.94
N GLY A 33 -5.75 -2.61 22.66
CA GLY A 33 -6.00 -3.97 22.19
C GLY A 33 -6.43 -4.09 20.71
N VAL A 34 -6.42 -2.97 19.98
CA VAL A 34 -6.76 -2.89 18.56
C VAL A 34 -5.65 -2.18 17.79
N CYS A 35 -5.09 -2.89 16.80
CA CYS A 35 -4.19 -2.34 15.81
C CYS A 35 -5.00 -1.83 14.62
N GLU A 36 -4.81 -0.56 14.28
CA GLU A 36 -5.34 0.01 13.06
C GLU A 36 -4.24 0.20 12.01
N PHE A 37 -4.50 -0.28 10.79
CA PHE A 37 -3.61 -0.22 9.64
C PHE A 37 -4.32 0.53 8.51
N THR A 38 -3.79 1.68 8.12
CA THR A 38 -4.33 2.47 6.99
C THR A 38 -3.31 2.54 5.86
N GLY A 39 -3.74 2.47 4.61
CA GLY A 39 -2.84 2.53 3.46
C GLY A 39 -3.55 2.91 2.16
N GLU A 40 -2.86 3.63 1.29
CA GLU A 40 -3.34 4.03 -0.03
C GLU A 40 -2.88 3.07 -1.13
N PHE A 41 -3.80 2.64 -1.98
CA PHE A 41 -3.53 1.73 -3.09
C PHE A 41 -4.10 2.25 -4.40
N PRO A 42 -3.52 1.89 -5.56
CA PRO A 42 -4.10 2.23 -6.85
C PRO A 42 -5.44 1.53 -7.09
N GLY A 43 -6.32 2.16 -7.87
CA GLY A 43 -7.62 1.62 -8.25
C GLY A 43 -8.77 2.15 -7.38
N LYS A 44 -9.96 1.59 -7.61
CA LYS A 44 -11.19 1.88 -6.84
C LYS A 44 -11.56 0.67 -5.98
N CYS A 45 -12.48 0.85 -5.04
CA CYS A 45 -12.99 -0.23 -4.19
C CYS A 45 -13.85 -1.22 -4.98
N GLY A 46 -14.81 -0.73 -5.77
CA GLY A 46 -15.77 -1.61 -6.45
C GLY A 46 -16.53 -2.52 -5.46
N ASN A 47 -17.11 -3.62 -5.97
CA ASN A 47 -17.91 -4.54 -5.16
C ASN A 47 -17.05 -5.41 -4.20
N ASP A 48 -15.79 -5.67 -4.57
CA ASP A 48 -14.87 -6.54 -3.83
C ASP A 48 -13.82 -5.76 -3.01
N GLY A 49 -14.05 -4.47 -2.77
CA GLY A 49 -13.04 -3.56 -2.21
C GLY A 49 -12.40 -4.06 -0.92
N ARG A 50 -13.18 -4.67 -0.02
CA ARG A 50 -12.68 -5.29 1.22
C ARG A 50 -11.65 -6.37 0.93
N LYS A 51 -11.96 -7.31 0.03
CA LYS A 51 -11.07 -8.42 -0.30
C LYS A 51 -9.78 -7.90 -0.93
N THR A 52 -9.90 -6.94 -1.86
CA THR A 52 -8.72 -6.38 -2.52
C THR A 52 -7.85 -5.57 -1.56
N CYS A 53 -8.43 -4.90 -0.56
CA CYS A 53 -7.67 -4.21 0.49
C CYS A 53 -6.86 -5.18 1.36
N ILE A 54 -7.47 -6.29 1.79
CA ILE A 54 -6.78 -7.33 2.57
C ILE A 54 -5.59 -7.89 1.78
N GLU A 55 -5.79 -8.19 0.49
CA GLU A 55 -4.72 -8.70 -0.38
C GLU A 55 -3.59 -7.67 -0.59
N ALA A 56 -3.95 -6.41 -0.82
CA ALA A 56 -2.97 -5.35 -1.07
C ALA A 56 -2.12 -5.04 0.18
N MET A 57 -2.75 -4.98 1.36
CA MET A 57 -2.05 -4.77 2.63
C MET A 57 -1.12 -5.95 2.97
N LYS A 58 -1.58 -7.19 2.77
CA LYS A 58 -0.72 -8.37 2.95
C LYS A 58 0.48 -8.37 2.02
N LYS A 59 0.28 -7.96 0.75
CA LYS A 59 1.37 -7.84 -0.23
C LYS A 59 2.41 -6.78 0.18
N ASN A 60 1.97 -5.73 0.88
CA ASN A 60 2.84 -4.69 1.42
C ASN A 60 3.47 -5.05 2.78
N GLY A 61 3.26 -6.27 3.29
CA GLY A 61 3.89 -6.73 4.53
C GLY A 61 3.18 -6.32 5.82
N THR A 62 1.96 -5.77 5.74
CA THR A 62 1.16 -5.47 6.94
C THR A 62 0.80 -6.79 7.66
N PRO A 63 1.06 -6.92 8.98
CA PRO A 63 0.89 -8.16 9.74
C PRO A 63 -0.58 -8.45 10.08
N LEU A 64 -1.45 -8.50 9.07
CA LEU A 64 -2.88 -8.79 9.21
C LEU A 64 -3.12 -10.27 9.47
N LYS A 65 -3.64 -10.62 10.66
CA LYS A 65 -4.10 -11.98 10.93
C LYS A 65 -5.46 -12.16 10.28
N ARG A 66 -5.65 -13.22 9.48
CA ARG A 66 -6.98 -13.62 8.99
C ARG A 66 -7.72 -14.31 10.14
N ASN A 67 -8.17 -13.51 11.11
CA ASN A 67 -9.05 -13.96 12.18
C ASN A 67 -10.44 -13.37 11.97
N GLU A 68 -11.38 -13.79 12.81
CA GLU A 68 -12.78 -13.35 12.81
C GLU A 68 -12.92 -11.86 13.15
N ASN A 69 -11.91 -11.29 13.81
CA ASN A 69 -11.86 -9.91 14.26
C ASN A 69 -11.34 -8.94 13.18
N LEU A 70 -10.81 -9.46 12.05
CA LEU A 70 -10.27 -8.65 10.98
C LEU A 70 -11.37 -7.88 10.24
N ARG A 71 -11.43 -6.58 10.49
CA ARG A 71 -12.36 -5.65 9.83
C ARG A 71 -11.58 -4.75 8.90
N CYS A 72 -11.87 -4.83 7.60
CA CYS A 72 -11.26 -3.94 6.61
C CYS A 72 -12.35 -3.19 5.85
N GLU A 73 -12.18 -1.88 5.78
CA GLU A 73 -12.99 -0.94 5.04
C GLU A 73 -12.19 -0.42 3.84
N CYS A 74 -12.91 -0.16 2.75
CA CYS A 74 -12.34 0.38 1.53
C CYS A 74 -13.08 1.68 1.21
N PHE A 75 -12.32 2.75 1.00
CA PHE A 75 -12.84 4.05 0.60
C PHE A 75 -12.24 4.44 -0.74
N ASP A 76 -13.06 4.85 -1.69
CA ASP A 76 -12.55 5.48 -2.90
C ASP A 76 -11.94 6.84 -2.52
N ASN A 77 -10.68 7.06 -2.88
CA ASN A 77 -10.04 8.35 -2.64
C ASN A 77 -10.46 9.30 -3.78
N PRO A 78 -11.22 10.37 -3.50
CA PRO A 78 -11.64 11.32 -4.52
C PRO A 78 -10.46 12.12 -5.08
N VAL A 79 -9.32 12.14 -4.38
CA VAL A 79 -8.11 12.83 -4.83
C VAL A 79 -7.41 12.01 -5.91
N VAL A 80 -7.58 12.45 -7.14
CA VAL A 80 -6.95 11.86 -8.32
C VAL A 80 -5.61 12.55 -8.57
N ILE A 81 -4.52 12.01 -8.02
CA ILE A 81 -3.17 12.47 -8.37
C ILE A 81 -2.78 11.84 -9.71
N LEU A 82 -2.42 12.64 -10.71
CA LEU A 82 -2.02 12.18 -12.06
C LEU A 82 -3.09 11.42 -12.85
N GLY A 83 -4.38 11.67 -12.60
CA GLY A 83 -5.47 11.02 -13.36
C GLY A 83 -5.74 9.56 -12.96
N ARG A 84 -4.99 8.98 -12.02
CA ARG A 84 -5.16 7.58 -11.60
C ARG A 84 -5.98 7.50 -10.32
N PRO A 85 -7.09 6.74 -10.30
CA PRO A 85 -7.87 6.57 -9.09
C PRO A 85 -7.03 5.86 -8.04
N LYS A 86 -7.23 6.26 -6.78
CA LYS A 86 -6.70 5.60 -5.60
C LYS A 86 -7.85 5.17 -4.71
N ARG A 87 -7.56 4.19 -3.86
CA ARG A 87 -8.43 3.74 -2.77
C ARG A 87 -7.64 3.74 -1.47
N ILE A 88 -8.34 4.03 -0.38
CA ILE A 88 -7.81 3.96 0.98
C ILE A 88 -8.34 2.67 1.58
N CYS A 89 -7.44 1.86 2.10
CA CYS A 89 -7.74 0.67 2.84
C CYS A 89 -7.51 0.93 4.33
N ARG A 90 -8.51 0.68 5.16
CA ARG A 90 -8.42 0.80 6.62
C ARG A 90 -8.77 -0.54 7.24
N CYS A 91 -7.79 -1.21 7.83
CA CYS A 91 -7.95 -2.50 8.47
C CYS A 91 -7.75 -2.38 9.97
N ARG A 92 -8.58 -3.07 10.75
CA ARG A 92 -8.47 -3.20 12.20
C ARG A 92 -8.38 -4.66 12.57
N ASP A 93 -7.43 -4.99 13.44
CA ASP A 93 -7.23 -6.32 14.00
C ASP A 93 -6.98 -6.19 15.50
N ASN A 94 -7.28 -7.24 16.26
CA ASN A 94 -6.92 -7.27 17.67
C ASN A 94 -5.43 -7.58 17.79
N CYS A 95 -4.71 -6.67 18.44
CA CYS A 95 -3.32 -6.79 18.86
C CYS A 95 -3.24 -6.25 20.29
#